data_AF-A0A0R1TP98-F1
#
_entry.id   AF-A0A0R1TP98-F1
#
_cell.length_a   1.000
_cell.length_b   1.000
_cell.length_c   1.000
_cell.angle_alpha   90.00
_cell.angle_beta   90.00
_cell.angle_gamma   90.00
#
_symmetry.space_group_name_H-M   'P 1'
#
loop_
_entity.id
_entity.type
_entity.pdbx_description
1 polymer ?
#
loop_
_entity_poly.entity_id
_entity_poly.type
_entity_poly.pdbx_seq_one_letter_code
_entity_poly.pdbx_strand_id
1 'polypeptide(L)'
;MYEYNKIYQDLAEILGDDKDVEKIYKSFRGMQVNFPMRLYSRDSVKAVIAKQKDNLDIQDLARQTGYSTYTIRRLISEIREA
;
A
#
# COMPACT_ATOMS: atom_id res chain seq x y z
N MET A 1 -3.85 33.58 8.91
CA MET A 1 -4.15 32.13 8.82
C MET A 1 -3.00 31.53 8.02
N TYR A 2 -2.32 30.52 8.56
CA TYR A 2 -1.17 29.94 7.85
C TYR A 2 -1.69 28.99 6.77
N GLU A 3 -1.06 29.04 5.60
CA GLU A 3 -1.39 28.18 4.47
C GLU A 3 -0.40 27.01 4.42
N TYR A 4 -0.90 25.79 4.25
CA TYR A 4 -0.05 24.63 4.04
C TYR A 4 0.61 24.66 2.66
N ASN A 5 1.81 24.08 2.54
CA ASN A 5 2.35 23.81 1.20
C ASN A 5 1.39 22.86 0.47
N LYS A 6 1.34 22.98 -0.86
CA LYS A 6 0.38 22.26 -1.72
C LYS A 6 0.23 20.76 -1.40
N ILE A 7 1.34 20.03 -1.20
CA ILE A 7 1.29 18.60 -0.85
C ILE A 7 0.56 18.36 0.48
N TYR A 8 0.76 19.20 1.47
CA TYR A 8 0.08 19.08 2.76
C TYR A 8 -1.38 19.57 2.70
N GLN A 9 -1.71 20.49 1.78
CA GLN A 9 -3.12 20.83 1.48
C GLN A 9 -3.84 19.63 0.85
N ASP A 10 -3.24 19.01 -0.16
CA ASP A 10 -3.80 17.81 -0.81
C ASP A 10 -3.98 16.68 0.21
N LEU A 11 -3.00 16.48 1.11
CA LEU A 11 -3.13 15.51 2.20
C LEU A 11 -4.22 15.88 3.20
N ALA A 12 -4.39 17.16 3.54
CA ALA A 12 -5.46 17.61 4.43
C ALA A 12 -6.84 17.37 3.81
N GLU A 13 -7.00 17.59 2.51
CA GLU A 13 -8.24 17.34 1.78
C GLU A 13 -8.57 15.84 1.70
N ILE A 14 -7.56 14.98 1.47
CA ILE A 14 -7.72 13.52 1.42
C ILE A 14 -8.04 12.94 2.80
N LEU A 15 -7.37 13.42 3.85
CA LEU A 15 -7.47 12.85 5.20
C LEU A 15 -8.61 13.46 6.02
N GLY A 16 -9.00 14.71 5.75
CA GLY A 16 -10.05 15.43 6.48
C GLY A 16 -9.69 15.79 7.93
N ASP A 17 -8.47 15.51 8.40
CA ASP A 17 -7.99 15.82 9.75
C ASP A 17 -6.57 16.41 9.71
N ASP A 18 -6.46 17.67 10.13
CA ASP A 18 -5.19 18.41 10.24
C ASP A 18 -4.17 17.71 11.17
N LYS A 19 -4.64 16.95 12.17
CA LYS A 19 -3.74 16.23 13.10
C LYS A 19 -2.95 15.14 12.39
N ASP A 20 -3.53 14.48 11.40
CA ASP A 20 -2.84 13.41 10.67
C ASP A 20 -1.82 14.00 9.69
N VAL A 21 -2.11 15.16 9.10
CA VAL A 21 -1.14 15.93 8.31
C VAL A 21 0.04 16.38 9.17
N GLU A 22 -0.21 16.84 10.40
CA GLU A 22 0.86 17.24 11.33
C GLU A 22 1.75 16.05 11.72
N LYS A 23 1.19 14.86 11.92
CA LYS A 23 1.98 13.63 12.16
C LYS A 23 2.89 13.33 10.97
N ILE A 24 2.37 13.38 9.74
CA ILE A 24 3.16 13.14 8.53
C ILE A 24 4.29 14.18 8.43
N TYR A 25 3.98 15.47 8.64
CA TYR A 25 5.00 16.52 8.64
C TYR A 25 6.09 16.25 9.68
N LYS A 26 5.72 15.93 10.93
CA LYS A 26 6.70 15.64 11.99
C LYS A 26 7.57 14.43 11.69
N SER A 27 6.98 13.37 11.10
CA SER A 27 7.69 12.14 10.77
C SER A 27 8.59 12.25 9.54
N PHE A 28 8.18 13.04 8.53
CA PHE A 28 8.82 13.03 7.21
C PHE A 28 9.49 14.34 6.79
N ARG A 29 9.37 15.43 7.56
CA ARG A 29 9.97 16.73 7.21
C ARG A 29 11.48 16.61 6.95
N GLY A 30 11.93 17.21 5.85
CA GLY A 30 13.34 17.20 5.44
C GLY A 30 13.77 15.95 4.66
N MET A 31 12.89 14.96 4.46
CA MET A 31 13.15 13.79 3.63
C MET A 31 12.39 13.88 2.30
N GLN A 32 12.95 13.28 1.25
CA GLN A 32 12.21 13.01 0.01
C GLN A 32 11.63 11.60 0.07
N VAL A 33 10.30 11.49 0.01
CA VAL A 33 9.58 10.21 -0.02
C VAL A 33 9.04 9.99 -1.42
N ASN A 34 9.37 8.85 -2.03
CA ASN A 34 8.78 8.43 -3.28
C ASN A 34 7.71 7.37 -2.99
N PHE A 35 6.46 7.67 -3.29
CA PHE A 35 5.36 6.73 -3.10
C PHE A 35 5.39 5.67 -4.20
N PRO A 36 5.60 4.39 -3.87
CA PRO A 36 5.57 3.33 -4.85
C PRO A 36 4.17 3.22 -5.47
N MET A 37 4.11 2.81 -6.74
CA MET A 37 2.84 2.61 -7.45
C MET A 37 1.95 1.53 -6.82
N ARG A 38 2.54 0.65 -5.99
CA ARG A 38 1.83 -0.42 -5.28
C ARG A 38 1.78 -0.10 -3.80
N LEU A 39 0.59 -0.25 -3.22
CA LEU A 39 0.36 -0.01 -1.80
C LEU A 39 1.00 -1.06 -0.90
N TYR A 40 0.97 -2.33 -1.32
CA TYR A 40 1.48 -3.46 -0.52
C TYR A 40 2.80 -4.00 -1.08
N SER A 41 3.71 -4.37 -0.17
CA SER A 41 4.96 -5.04 -0.55
C SER A 41 4.70 -6.47 -1.04
N ARG A 42 5.61 -6.98 -1.88
CA ARG A 42 5.54 -8.36 -2.38
C ARG A 42 5.51 -9.37 -1.23
N ASP A 43 6.28 -9.14 -0.18
CA ASP A 43 6.39 -10.06 0.96
C ASP A 43 5.13 -10.05 1.82
N SER A 44 4.53 -8.88 2.02
CA SER A 44 3.22 -8.76 2.69
C SER A 44 2.14 -9.52 1.93
N VAL A 45 2.11 -9.42 0.59
CA VAL A 45 1.17 -10.17 -0.25
C VAL A 45 1.42 -11.67 -0.17
N LYS A 46 2.68 -12.12 -0.21
CA LYS A 46 3.03 -13.53 -0.01
C LYS A 46 2.54 -14.07 1.34
N ALA A 47 2.72 -13.29 2.41
CA ALA A 47 2.26 -13.67 3.75
C ALA A 47 0.73 -13.82 3.82
N VAL A 48 -0.03 -12.96 3.13
CA VAL A 48 -1.50 -13.08 3.04
C VAL A 48 -1.90 -14.34 2.27
N ILE A 49 -1.26 -14.59 1.11
CA ILE A 49 -1.51 -15.80 0.30
C ILE A 49 -1.23 -17.08 1.12
N ALA A 50 -0.12 -17.11 1.87
CA ALA A 50 0.24 -18.26 2.69
C ALA A 50 -0.73 -18.52 3.86
N LYS A 51 -1.45 -17.49 4.33
CA LYS A 51 -2.46 -17.62 5.40
C LYS A 51 -3.82 -18.13 4.90
N GLN A 52 -4.22 -17.78 3.67
CA GLN A 52 -5.55 -18.11 3.12
C GLN A 52 -5.59 -19.43 2.32
N LYS A 53 -4.66 -20.37 2.59
CA LYS A 53 -4.32 -21.58 1.80
C LYS A 53 -5.43 -22.27 0.99
N ASP A 54 -6.67 -22.28 1.47
CA ASP A 54 -7.76 -23.09 0.89
C ASP A 54 -8.88 -22.30 0.20
N ASN A 55 -8.98 -20.98 0.34
CA ASN A 55 -10.10 -20.21 -0.25
C ASN A 55 -9.68 -18.82 -0.76
N LEU A 56 -8.73 -18.81 -1.71
CA LEU A 56 -8.18 -17.59 -2.30
C LEU A 56 -8.84 -17.28 -3.64
N ASP A 57 -9.58 -16.18 -3.70
CA ASP A 57 -9.97 -15.59 -4.98
C ASP A 57 -8.81 -14.76 -5.55
N ILE A 58 -8.22 -15.28 -6.63
CA ILE A 58 -7.10 -14.67 -7.35
C ILE A 58 -7.49 -13.31 -7.95
N GLN A 59 -8.75 -13.13 -8.37
CA GLN A 59 -9.20 -11.86 -8.95
C GLN A 59 -9.34 -10.79 -7.89
N ASP A 60 -9.93 -11.12 -6.75
CA ASP A 60 -10.07 -10.17 -5.65
C ASP A 60 -8.71 -9.81 -5.06
N LEU A 61 -7.80 -10.78 -4.91
CA LEU A 61 -6.46 -10.48 -4.44
C LEU A 61 -5.69 -9.60 -5.44
N ALA A 62 -5.83 -9.84 -6.74
CA ALA A 62 -5.24 -8.99 -7.77
C ALA A 62 -5.75 -7.54 -7.66
N ARG A 63 -7.07 -7.34 -7.47
CA ARG A 63 -7.68 -6.01 -7.29
C ARG A 63 -7.19 -5.33 -6.00
N GLN A 64 -7.20 -6.05 -4.88
CA GLN A 64 -6.81 -5.49 -3.57
C GLN A 64 -5.33 -5.12 -3.53
N THR A 65 -4.47 -5.94 -4.14
CA THR A 65 -3.01 -5.77 -4.04
C THR A 65 -2.44 -4.93 -5.18
N GLY A 66 -3.22 -4.67 -6.24
CA GLY A 66 -2.77 -3.98 -7.45
C GLY A 66 -1.85 -4.83 -8.34
N TYR A 67 -1.77 -6.14 -8.10
CA TYR A 67 -1.02 -7.07 -8.92
C TYR A 67 -1.87 -7.67 -10.04
N SER A 68 -1.24 -8.10 -11.13
CA SER A 68 -1.93 -8.89 -12.14
C SER A 68 -2.27 -10.28 -11.59
N THR A 69 -3.35 -10.89 -12.10
CA THR A 69 -3.71 -12.27 -11.78
C THR A 69 -2.59 -13.26 -12.11
N TYR A 70 -1.83 -13.00 -13.18
CA TYR A 70 -0.62 -13.77 -13.52
C TYR A 70 0.43 -13.70 -12.40
N THR A 71 0.73 -12.50 -11.89
CA THR A 71 1.70 -12.33 -10.81
C THR A 71 1.23 -13.03 -9.54
N ILE A 72 -0.05 -12.92 -9.19
CA ILE A 72 -0.61 -13.63 -8.05
C ILE A 72 -0.46 -15.15 -8.20
N ARG A 73 -0.78 -15.72 -9.36
CA ARG A 73 -0.58 -17.16 -9.64
C ARG A 73 0.88 -17.58 -9.47
N ARG A 74 1.81 -16.76 -9.97
CA ARG A 74 3.25 -16.99 -9.81
C ARG A 74 3.69 -16.92 -8.34
N LEU A 75 3.15 -15.99 -7.55
CA LEU A 75 3.43 -15.93 -6.11
C LEU A 75 2.90 -17.17 -5.38
N ILE A 76 1.71 -17.67 -5.77
CA ILE A 76 1.14 -18.91 -5.22
C ILE A 76 2.03 -20.11 -5.55
N SER A 77 2.54 -20.23 -6.78
CA SER A 77 3.45 -21.32 -7.15
C SER A 77 4.77 -21.24 -6.39
N GLU A 78 5.37 -20.05 -6.28
CA GLU A 78 6.59 -19.83 -5.50
C GLU A 78 6.42 -20.23 -4.02
N ILE A 79 5.23 -20.04 -3.43
CA ILE A 79 4.95 -20.42 -2.03
C ILE A 79 4.73 -21.93 -1.89
N ARG A 80 4.23 -22.61 -2.93
CA ARG A 80 4.00 -24.08 -2.90
C ARG A 80 5.28 -24.88 -3.17
N GLU A 81 6.23 -24.29 -3.88
CA GLU A 81 7.54 -24.88 -4.20
C GLU A 81 8.60 -24.64 -3.10
N ALA A 82 8.33 -23.74 -2.16
CA ALA A 82 9.17 -23.42 -1.00
C ALA A 82 8.74 -24.21 0.24
#